data_AF-A0A9E0WX16-F1
#
_entry.id   AF-A0A9E0WX16-F1
#
_cell.length_a   1.000
_cell.length_b   1.000
_cell.length_c   1.000
_cell.angle_alpha   90.00
_cell.angle_beta   90.00
_cell.angle_gamma   90.00
#
_symmetry.space_group_name_H-M   'P 1'
#
loop_
_entity.id
_entity.type
_entity.pdbx_description
1 polymer ?
#
loop_
_entity_poly.entity_id
_entity_poly.type
_entity_poly.pdbx_seq_one_letter_code
_entity_poly.pdbx_strand_id
1 'polypeptide(L)'
;MDRLNTLWDALQGALGANLAQLLGALGIFIVGWFVAALVKAGARKALGALRINARFAGTTGQKADIEGVVALALFWVVILLTLAAMFNALNLPAVSGSFAALTTQLFEYA
;
A
#
# COMPACT_ATOMS: atom_id res chain seq x y z
N MET A 1 34.60 -18.18 -12.11
CA MET A 1 34.08 -17.54 -10.88
C MET A 1 33.61 -16.11 -11.14
N ASP A 2 34.05 -15.48 -12.23
CA ASP A 2 33.76 -14.07 -12.57
C ASP A 2 32.27 -13.78 -12.86
N ARG A 3 31.53 -14.78 -13.37
CA ARG A 3 30.08 -14.66 -13.64
C ARG A 3 29.27 -14.36 -12.37
N LEU A 4 29.67 -14.91 -11.22
CA LEU A 4 28.98 -14.67 -9.95
C LEU A 4 29.26 -13.28 -9.41
N ASN A 5 30.48 -12.77 -9.61
CA ASN A 5 30.86 -11.42 -9.22
C ASN A 5 30.14 -10.37 -10.09
N THR A 6 29.98 -10.62 -11.39
CA THR A 6 29.20 -9.72 -12.26
C THR A 6 27.71 -9.71 -11.93
N LEU A 7 27.16 -10.86 -11.51
CA LEU A 7 25.78 -10.93 -11.01
C LEU A 7 25.63 -10.19 -9.68
N TRP A 8 26.64 -10.31 -8.81
CA TRP A 8 26.68 -9.61 -7.53
C TRP A 8 26.78 -8.09 -7.70
N ASP A 9 27.63 -7.60 -8.61
CA ASP A 9 27.75 -6.18 -8.91
C ASP A 9 26.47 -5.61 -9.54
N ALA A 10 25.81 -6.36 -10.43
CA ALA A 10 24.52 -5.98 -10.98
C ALA A 10 23.42 -5.92 -9.91
N LEU A 11 23.43 -6.88 -8.97
CA LEU A 11 22.52 -6.90 -7.83
C LEU A 11 22.82 -5.72 -6.88
N GLN A 12 24.08 -5.44 -6.59
CA GLN A 12 24.49 -4.35 -5.71
C GLN A 12 24.19 -2.97 -6.31
N GLY A 13 24.34 -2.80 -7.63
CA GLY A 13 23.93 -1.59 -8.33
C GLY A 13 22.41 -1.40 -8.36
N ALA A 14 21.65 -2.46 -8.65
CA ALA A 14 20.20 -2.42 -8.65
C ALA A 14 19.62 -2.22 -7.25
N LEU A 15 20.15 -2.90 -6.24
CA LEU A 15 19.69 -2.79 -4.86
C LEU A 15 20.16 -1.47 -4.24
N GLY A 16 21.38 -1.01 -4.49
CA GLY A 16 21.92 0.22 -3.90
C GLY A 16 21.09 1.47 -4.21
N ALA A 17 20.63 1.61 -5.47
CA ALA A 17 19.81 2.74 -5.89
C ALA A 17 18.34 2.61 -5.44
N ASN A 18 17.76 1.41 -5.54
CA ASN A 18 16.33 1.20 -5.23
C ASN A 18 16.05 1.02 -3.73
N LEU A 19 17.06 0.67 -2.92
CA LEU A 19 16.89 0.43 -1.47
C LEU A 19 16.41 1.68 -0.74
N ALA A 20 16.95 2.86 -1.06
CA ALA A 20 16.53 4.12 -0.43
C ALA A 20 15.05 4.44 -0.74
N GLN A 21 14.61 4.22 -1.98
CA GLN A 21 13.20 4.35 -2.38
C GLN A 21 12.31 3.33 -1.70
N LEU A 22 12.74 2.07 -1.64
CA LEU A 22 11.99 0.99 -1.00
C LEU A 22 11.79 1.28 0.49
N LEU A 23 12.84 1.78 1.16
CA LEU A 23 12.78 2.21 2.56
C LEU A 23 11.85 3.42 2.76
N GLY A 24 11.89 4.40 1.86
CA GLY A 24 10.96 5.55 1.91
C GLY A 24 9.50 5.13 1.75
N ALA A 25 9.21 4.25 0.79
CA ALA A 25 7.89 3.70 0.56
C ALA A 25 7.41 2.84 1.74
N LEU A 26 8.27 1.99 2.30
CA LEU A 26 7.99 1.23 3.53
C LEU A 26 7.69 2.17 4.70
N GLY A 27 8.43 3.26 4.84
CA GLY A 27 8.18 4.29 5.87
C GLY A 27 6.76 4.86 5.75
N ILE A 28 6.33 5.22 4.55
CA ILE A 28 4.98 5.74 4.31
C ILE A 28 3.91 4.68 4.57
N PHE A 29 4.16 3.44 4.18
CA PHE A 29 3.25 2.34 4.44
C PHE A 29 3.04 2.13 5.94
N ILE A 30 4.11 2.14 6.73
CA ILE A 30 4.04 2.00 8.20
C ILE A 30 3.22 3.14 8.81
N VAL A 31 3.48 4.38 8.40
CA VAL A 31 2.73 5.56 8.90
C VAL A 31 1.26 5.48 8.51
N GLY A 32 0.96 5.18 7.25
CA GLY A 32 -0.43 5.11 6.77
C GLY A 32 -1.20 3.93 7.37
N TRP A 33 -0.54 2.80 7.67
CA TRP A 33 -1.15 1.71 8.43
C TRP A 33 -1.54 2.14 9.84
N PHE A 34 -0.68 2.92 10.51
CA PHE A 34 -0.98 3.45 11.84
C PHE A 34 -2.20 4.38 11.82
N VAL A 35 -2.28 5.27 10.82
CA VAL A 35 -3.43 6.14 10.59
C VAL A 35 -4.69 5.31 10.27
N ALA A 36 -4.58 4.28 9.44
CA ALA A 36 -5.70 3.39 9.10
C ALA A 36 -6.25 2.67 10.34
N ALA A 37 -5.36 2.16 11.20
CA ALA A 37 -5.75 1.52 12.45
C ALA A 37 -6.49 2.49 13.39
N LEU A 38 -6.00 3.73 13.52
CA LEU A 38 -6.64 4.78 14.30
C LEU A 38 -8.03 5.14 13.76
N VAL A 39 -8.15 5.34 12.44
CA VAL A 39 -9.44 5.64 11.79
C VAL A 39 -10.43 4.50 11.99
N LYS A 40 -10.00 3.25 11.82
CA LYS A 40 -10.85 2.07 12.03
C LYS A 40 -11.35 1.97 13.47
N ALA A 41 -10.46 2.16 14.45
CA ALA A 41 -10.80 2.13 15.87
C ALA A 41 -11.75 3.28 16.26
N GLY A 42 -11.47 4.49 15.76
CA GLY A 42 -12.30 5.67 15.98
C GLY A 42 -13.70 5.53 15.36
N ALA A 43 -13.78 5.07 14.10
CA ALA A 43 -15.03 4.85 13.41
C ALA A 43 -15.91 3.81 14.11
N ARG A 44 -15.30 2.69 14.53
CA ARG A 44 -16.00 1.66 15.31
C ARG A 44 -16.58 2.27 16.60
N LYS A 45 -15.74 2.92 17.40
CA LYS A 45 -16.17 3.55 18.66
C LYS A 45 -17.27 4.61 18.47
N ALA A 46 -17.18 5.43 17.43
CA ALA A 46 -18.19 6.47 17.13
C ALA A 46 -19.53 5.87 16.70
N LEU A 47 -19.52 4.87 15.81
CA LEU A 47 -20.73 4.19 15.34
C LEU A 47 -21.40 3.36 16.44
N GLY A 48 -20.59 2.73 17.32
CA GLY A 48 -21.08 2.03 18.50
C GLY A 48 -21.73 2.98 19.52
N ALA A 49 -21.14 4.16 19.74
CA ALA A 49 -21.72 5.20 20.60
C ALA A 49 -23.07 5.72 20.07
N LEU A 50 -23.22 5.80 18.74
CA LEU A 50 -24.47 6.17 18.07
C LEU A 50 -25.52 5.04 18.05
N ARG A 51 -25.19 3.86 18.60
CA ARG A 51 -26.04 2.66 18.64
C ARG A 51 -26.66 2.33 17.28
N ILE A 52 -25.91 2.54 16.19
CA ILE A 52 -26.41 2.31 14.82
C ILE A 52 -26.86 0.86 14.63
N ASN A 53 -26.11 -0.11 15.17
CA ASN A 53 -26.51 -1.52 15.18
C ASN A 53 -27.86 -1.76 15.90
N ALA A 54 -28.17 -1.02 16.98
CA ALA A 54 -29.43 -1.19 17.71
C ALA A 54 -30.63 -0.59 16.95
N ARG A 55 -30.44 0.51 16.22
CA ARG A 55 -31.48 1.10 15.36
C ARG A 55 -31.80 0.22 14.16
N PHE A 56 -30.78 -0.34 13.50
CA PHE A 56 -30.97 -1.24 12.35
C PHE A 56 -31.51 -2.63 12.76
N ALA A 57 -31.08 -3.17 13.90
CA ALA A 57 -31.64 -4.42 14.43
C ALA A 57 -33.13 -4.28 14.78
N GLY A 58 -33.57 -3.10 15.23
CA GLY A 58 -34.97 -2.81 15.51
C GLY A 58 -35.86 -2.70 14.27
N THR A 59 -35.30 -2.38 13.09
CA THR A 59 -36.06 -2.21 11.84
C THR A 59 -36.06 -3.43 10.94
N THR A 60 -35.01 -4.26 10.98
CA THR A 60 -34.82 -5.37 10.03
C THR A 60 -34.88 -6.75 10.71
N GLY A 61 -34.85 -6.83 12.05
CA GLY A 61 -34.86 -8.10 12.79
C GLY A 61 -33.58 -8.93 12.65
N GLN A 62 -32.62 -8.52 11.83
CA GLN A 62 -31.31 -9.13 11.65
C GLN A 62 -30.23 -8.36 12.41
N LYS A 63 -29.33 -9.09 13.07
CA LYS A 63 -28.09 -8.56 13.66
C LYS A 63 -27.09 -8.23 12.54
N ALA A 64 -27.31 -7.17 11.79
CA ALA A 64 -26.35 -6.66 10.82
C ALA A 64 -25.31 -5.80 11.56
N ASP A 65 -24.02 -6.18 11.49
CA ASP A 65 -22.92 -5.39 12.06
C ASP A 65 -22.48 -4.28 11.09
N ILE A 66 -23.38 -3.30 10.90
CA ILE A 66 -23.16 -2.13 10.02
C ILE A 66 -21.92 -1.35 10.48
N GLU A 67 -21.71 -1.26 11.79
CA GLU A 67 -20.53 -0.65 12.39
C GLU A 67 -19.23 -1.30 11.91
N GLY A 68 -19.17 -2.64 11.91
CA GLY A 68 -18.03 -3.39 11.38
C GLY A 68 -17.80 -3.17 9.89
N VAL A 69 -18.87 -3.17 9.08
CA VAL A 69 -18.79 -2.96 7.62
C VAL A 69 -18.29 -1.56 7.28
N VAL A 70 -18.83 -0.52 7.93
CA VAL A 70 -18.41 0.87 7.68
C VAL A 70 -16.96 1.09 8.16
N ALA A 71 -16.57 0.54 9.31
CA ALA A 71 -15.19 0.61 9.78
C ALA A 71 -14.23 -0.11 8.81
N LEU A 72 -14.65 -1.22 8.19
CA LEU A 72 -13.88 -1.93 7.19
C LEU A 72 -13.77 -1.13 5.87
N ALA A 73 -14.85 -0.49 5.43
CA ALA A 73 -14.83 0.38 4.25
C ALA A 73 -13.89 1.57 4.45
N LEU A 74 -13.96 2.25 5.59
CA LEU A 74 -13.06 3.37 5.92
C LEU A 74 -11.60 2.92 6.01
N PHE A 75 -11.34 1.74 6.59
CA PHE A 75 -10.00 1.16 6.60
C PHE A 75 -9.45 0.97 5.18
N TRP A 76 -10.25 0.42 4.26
CA TRP A 76 -9.85 0.23 2.87
C TRP A 76 -9.58 1.55 2.15
N VAL A 77 -10.37 2.60 2.39
CA VAL A 77 -10.12 3.94 1.83
C VAL A 77 -8.77 4.48 2.27
N VAL A 78 -8.45 4.41 3.56
CA VAL A 78 -7.14 4.89 4.07
C VAL A 78 -5.99 4.06 3.50
N ILE A 79 -6.16 2.74 3.38
CA ILE A 79 -5.16 1.87 2.75
C ILE A 79 -4.94 2.24 1.27
N LEU A 80 -6.00 2.51 0.49
CA LEU A 80 -5.84 2.94 -0.90
C LEU A 80 -5.06 4.26 -1.01
N LEU A 81 -5.38 5.25 -0.17
CA LEU A 81 -4.68 6.53 -0.15
C LEU A 81 -3.21 6.36 0.25
N THR A 82 -2.95 5.52 1.25
CA THR A 82 -1.60 5.18 1.70
C THR A 82 -0.81 4.50 0.58
N LEU A 83 -1.44 3.58 -0.15
CA LEU A 83 -0.81 2.84 -1.23
C LEU A 83 -0.47 3.78 -2.41
N ALA A 84 -1.36 4.72 -2.74
CA ALA A 84 -1.09 5.75 -3.74
C ALA A 84 0.11 6.64 -3.32
N ALA A 85 0.19 7.05 -2.05
CA ALA A 85 1.32 7.81 -1.53
C ALA A 85 2.62 6.99 -1.50
N MET A 86 2.54 5.70 -1.14
CA MET A 86 3.66 4.76 -1.17
C MET A 86 4.23 4.61 -2.58
N PHE A 87 3.37 4.43 -3.58
CA PHE A 87 3.78 4.35 -4.98
C PHE A 87 4.41 5.65 -5.48
N ASN A 88 3.84 6.80 -5.10
CA ASN A 88 4.44 8.10 -5.41
C ASN A 88 5.86 8.23 -4.84
N ALA A 89 6.07 7.82 -3.59
CA ALA A 89 7.38 7.85 -2.95
C ALA A 89 8.37 6.84 -3.51
N LEU A 90 7.88 5.74 -4.08
CA LEU A 90 8.69 4.81 -4.86
C LEU A 90 9.20 5.43 -6.17
N ASN A 91 8.74 6.64 -6.53
CA ASN A 91 9.07 7.39 -7.73
C ASN A 91 9.03 6.49 -8.98
N LEU A 92 7.80 6.25 -9.48
CA LEU A 92 7.53 5.45 -10.68
C LEU A 92 8.34 5.80 -11.97
N PRO A 93 9.02 6.95 -12.15
CA PRO A 93 9.94 7.11 -13.29
C PRO A 93 11.01 6.02 -13.35
N ALA A 94 11.44 5.46 -12.21
CA ALA A 94 12.43 4.39 -12.15
C ALA A 94 11.93 3.06 -12.76
N VAL A 95 10.63 2.75 -12.61
CA VAL A 95 10.04 1.53 -13.21
C VAL A 95 9.96 1.66 -14.73
N SER A 96 9.60 2.85 -15.22
CA SER A 96 9.60 3.12 -16.68
C SER A 96 11.00 3.09 -17.28
N GLY A 97 12.04 3.51 -16.53
CA GLY A 97 13.43 3.46 -16.97
C GLY A 97 13.94 2.03 -17.20
N SER A 98 13.65 1.11 -16.28
CA SER A 98 14.02 -0.30 -16.42
C SER A 98 13.30 -0.98 -17.59
N PHE A 99 12.03 -0.65 -17.81
CA PHE A 99 11.27 -1.13 -18.98
C PHE A 99 11.80 -0.55 -20.29
N ALA A 100 12.12 0.74 -20.32
CA ALA A 100 12.73 1.40 -21.48
C ALA A 100 14.07 0.75 -21.82
N ALA A 101 14.93 0.50 -20.83
CA ALA A 101 16.22 -0.17 -21.03
C ALA A 101 16.08 -1.59 -21.62
N LEU A 102 15.10 -2.38 -21.15
CA LEU A 102 14.82 -3.71 -21.70
C LEU A 102 14.28 -3.64 -23.13
N THR A 103 13.43 -2.65 -23.40
CA THR A 103 12.85 -2.44 -24.73
C THR A 103 13.92 -2.04 -25.74
N THR A 104 14.82 -1.12 -25.35
CA THR A 104 15.98 -0.75 -26.16
C THR A 104 16.89 -1.94 -26.42
N GLN A 105 17.21 -2.77 -25.41
CA GLN A 105 18.01 -3.99 -25.62
C GLN A 105 17.36 -4.98 -26.59
N LEU A 106 16.03 -5.13 -26.53
CA LEU A 106 15.32 -6.03 -27.44
C LEU A 106 15.33 -5.54 -28.89
N PHE A 107 15.23 -4.23 -29.11
CA PHE A 107 15.29 -3.62 -30.44
C PHE A 107 16.72 -3.47 -30.97
N GLU A 108 17.72 -3.40 -30.10
CA GLU A 108 19.13 -3.36 -30.48
C GLU A 108 19.66 -4.74 -30.92
N TYR A 109 18.98 -5.82 -30.52
CA TYR A 109 19.32 -7.21 -30.88
C TYR A 109 18.48 -7.77 -32.05
N ALA A 110 17.52 -6.99 -32.59
CA ALA A 110 16.65 -7.38 -33.71
C ALA A 110 17.07 -6.68 -35.02
#